data_AF-A0A6P1CR03-F1
#
_entry.id   AF-A0A6P1CR03-F1
#
_cell.length_a   1.000
_cell.length_b   1.000
_cell.length_c   1.000
_cell.angle_alpha   90.00
_cell.angle_beta   90.00
_cell.angle_gamma   90.00
#
_symmetry.space_group_name_H-M   'P 1'
#
loop_
_entity.id
_entity.type
_entity.pdbx_description
1 polymer ?
#
loop_
_entity_poly.entity_id
_entity_poly.type
_entity_poly.pdbx_seq_one_letter_code
_entity_poly.pdbx_strand_id
1 'polypeptide(L)'
;MRIRVYRALWIAQLVSNLGTWMQTVGAQWILVDQPNAAALVAFVQTATTLPVMLLSIPSGVIADLVDRRRLLLGAQTTMAVLAATLAVSTATGHTTPPVLLTLLFLLGCGQALTGPAWQAIQPELVPREQIPSAAALGSMSMNIGRAVGPAIAGVLVSLSGPTLVFTLNALSFGAIVAALIAWRRPSKERSLPSERPLAALQAGTRFIRAAPAIRRVLLRSILFIAPASALWALLPVVAADGLGLGSSGYGLMLGALGVGAVLGALALARVRAALTPTRQLAIAAVLFGAATVGTALLSTLVPVLLLLVCAGFAWLLALSTMNATMQLLLPGWVRARGLSVYMLVFMGGQAIGSLVWGLVAGASSVVTALLTAAVLLGCCAVSTLWWPIRHDADALDLTPSAFWPEPQLVEEPDPADGPVMVLRRYDVPPEDVPEFLAAMVYVGRSRQRTGAMEWRLYRDVGVVDRYVEAFVVRSWSEHMQQHQVRLTAQDQLRESAVARYSADDPGTVTHLVAVTPR
;
A
#
# COMPACT_ATOMS: atom_id res chain seq x y z
N MET A 1 5.73 -18.27 15.56
CA MET A 1 7.00 -17.52 15.42
C MET A 1 7.75 -17.49 16.75
N ARG A 2 9.07 -17.74 16.74
CA ARG A 2 9.91 -18.03 17.94
C ARG A 2 10.44 -16.78 18.67
N ILE A 3 10.24 -15.57 18.13
CA ILE A 3 10.78 -14.31 18.68
C ILE A 3 9.76 -13.67 19.61
N ARG A 4 10.03 -13.71 20.93
CA ARG A 4 9.13 -13.23 21.98
C ARG A 4 8.77 -11.75 21.83
N VAL A 5 9.75 -10.92 21.47
CA VAL A 5 9.58 -9.47 21.30
C VAL A 5 8.65 -9.15 20.14
N TYR A 6 8.90 -9.72 18.96
CA TYR A 6 8.04 -9.52 17.80
C TYR A 6 6.60 -9.98 18.08
N ARG A 7 6.42 -11.13 18.74
CA ARG A 7 5.10 -11.61 19.14
C ARG A 7 4.38 -10.65 20.09
N ALA A 8 5.07 -10.11 21.08
CA ALA A 8 4.48 -9.14 22.02
C ALA A 8 4.05 -7.86 21.30
N LEU A 9 4.91 -7.29 20.45
CA LEU A 9 4.60 -6.10 19.64
C LEU A 9 3.47 -6.36 18.64
N TRP A 10 3.42 -7.55 18.03
CA TRP A 10 2.36 -7.92 17.11
C TRP A 10 1.00 -8.06 17.81
N ILE A 11 0.95 -8.70 18.98
CA ILE A 11 -0.29 -8.79 19.78
C ILE A 11 -0.75 -7.39 20.21
N ALA A 12 0.18 -6.55 20.70
CA ALA A 12 -0.15 -5.17 21.07
C ALA A 12 -0.69 -4.37 19.88
N GLN A 13 -0.09 -4.55 18.70
CA GLN A 13 -0.56 -3.91 17.46
C GLN A 13 -1.93 -4.42 17.01
N LEU A 14 -2.19 -5.72 17.14
CA LEU A 14 -3.51 -6.30 16.82
C LEU A 14 -4.60 -5.71 17.71
N VAL A 15 -4.36 -5.67 19.02
CA VAL A 15 -5.29 -5.11 20.00
C VAL A 15 -5.50 -3.61 19.75
N SER A 16 -4.44 -2.87 19.43
CA SER A 16 -4.54 -1.44 19.13
C SER A 16 -5.26 -1.14 17.82
N ASN A 17 -5.08 -1.97 16.79
CA ASN A 17 -5.87 -1.85 15.56
C ASN A 17 -7.36 -2.10 15.84
N LEU A 18 -7.69 -3.14 16.61
CA LEU A 18 -9.07 -3.39 17.04
C LEU A 18 -9.63 -2.19 17.79
N GLY A 19 -8.91 -1.69 18.80
CA GLY A 19 -9.30 -0.53 19.60
C GLY A 19 -9.52 0.72 18.75
N THR A 20 -8.67 0.98 17.75
CA THR A 20 -8.81 2.13 16.85
C THR A 20 -10.08 2.03 16.01
N TRP A 21 -10.37 0.87 15.43
CA TRP A 21 -11.60 0.66 14.66
C TRP A 21 -12.85 0.70 15.55
N MET A 22 -12.76 0.16 16.76
CA MET A 22 -13.83 0.25 17.73
C MET A 22 -14.09 1.71 18.13
N GLN A 23 -13.05 2.50 18.35
CA GLN A 23 -13.14 3.92 18.67
C GLN A 23 -13.91 4.68 17.58
N THR A 24 -13.66 4.41 16.31
CA THR A 24 -14.40 5.06 15.21
C THR A 24 -15.91 4.79 15.34
N VAL A 25 -16.31 3.54 15.60
CA VAL A 25 -17.72 3.20 15.79
C VAL A 25 -18.31 3.84 17.05
N GLY A 26 -17.57 3.84 18.16
CA GLY A 26 -17.99 4.51 19.40
C GLY A 26 -18.16 6.02 19.22
N ALA A 27 -17.27 6.66 18.45
CA ALA A 27 -17.39 8.08 18.12
C ALA A 27 -18.62 8.37 17.25
N GLN A 28 -18.89 7.53 16.26
CA GLN A 28 -20.10 7.64 15.43
C GLN A 28 -21.37 7.45 16.27
N TRP A 29 -21.35 6.57 17.27
CA TRP A 29 -22.46 6.36 18.19
C TRP A 29 -22.77 7.57 19.08
N ILE A 30 -21.75 8.33 19.52
CA ILE A 30 -22.00 9.55 20.33
C ILE A 30 -22.71 10.64 19.50
N LEU A 31 -22.45 10.67 18.19
CA LEU A 31 -22.97 11.68 17.29
C LEU A 31 -24.30 11.28 16.64
N VAL A 32 -24.73 10.03 16.85
CA VAL A 32 -25.90 9.39 16.24
C VAL A 32 -27.18 10.17 16.55
N ASP A 33 -27.30 10.72 17.76
CA ASP A 33 -28.50 11.42 18.24
C ASP A 33 -28.37 12.97 18.18
N GLN A 34 -27.26 13.47 17.62
CA GLN A 34 -27.00 14.91 17.54
C GLN A 34 -27.72 15.55 16.34
N PRO A 35 -28.10 16.84 16.44
CA PRO A 35 -28.51 17.62 15.28
C PRO A 35 -27.41 17.56 14.20
N ASN A 36 -27.78 17.29 12.95
CA ASN A 36 -26.84 17.11 11.82
C ASN A 36 -25.93 15.87 11.95
N ALA A 37 -26.39 14.79 12.59
CA ALA A 37 -25.66 13.53 12.75
C ALA A 37 -24.94 13.05 11.47
N ALA A 38 -25.58 13.16 10.30
CA ALA A 38 -24.98 12.77 9.02
C ALA A 38 -23.68 13.54 8.72
N ALA A 39 -23.66 14.86 8.91
CA ALA A 39 -22.47 15.69 8.72
C ALA A 39 -21.40 15.41 9.79
N LEU A 40 -21.82 15.25 11.05
CA LEU A 40 -20.92 14.96 12.17
C LEU A 40 -20.21 13.60 12.02
N VAL A 41 -20.94 12.58 11.57
CA VAL A 41 -20.40 11.25 11.27
C VAL A 41 -19.41 11.31 10.09
N ALA A 42 -19.69 12.12 9.07
CA ALA A 42 -18.74 12.36 8.00
C ALA A 42 -17.46 13.06 8.52
N PHE A 43 -17.61 14.05 9.40
CA PHE A 43 -16.46 14.72 10.03
C PHE A 43 -15.61 13.81 10.90
N VAL A 44 -16.17 12.75 11.52
CA VAL A 44 -15.35 11.72 12.21
C VAL A 44 -14.37 11.06 11.24
N GLN A 45 -14.84 10.71 10.04
CA GLN A 45 -13.99 10.11 9.01
C GLN A 45 -12.95 11.10 8.48
N THR A 46 -13.35 12.35 8.26
CA THR A 46 -12.42 13.42 7.88
C THR A 46 -11.37 13.65 8.96
N ALA A 47 -11.75 13.78 10.22
CA ALA A 47 -10.85 14.02 11.34
C ALA A 47 -9.80 12.90 11.49
N THR A 48 -10.19 11.65 11.28
CA THR A 48 -9.25 10.51 11.39
C THR A 48 -8.36 10.34 10.15
N THR A 49 -8.84 10.71 8.96
CA THR A 49 -8.12 10.44 7.69
C THR A 49 -7.31 11.64 7.18
N LEU A 50 -7.81 12.87 7.36
CA LEU A 50 -7.17 14.09 6.88
C LEU A 50 -5.74 14.28 7.43
N PRO A 51 -5.46 14.06 8.73
CA PRO A 51 -4.09 14.11 9.25
C PRO A 51 -3.14 13.16 8.53
N VAL A 52 -3.60 11.93 8.25
CA VAL A 52 -2.80 10.91 7.56
C VAL A 52 -2.45 11.37 6.15
N MET A 53 -3.40 12.00 5.45
CA MET A 53 -3.15 12.58 4.13
C MET A 53 -2.15 13.74 4.20
N LEU A 54 -2.40 14.74 5.06
CA LEU A 54 -1.56 15.94 5.18
C LEU A 54 -0.14 15.63 5.67
N LEU A 55 -0.01 14.68 6.59
CA LEU A 55 1.27 14.31 7.20
C LEU A 55 1.96 13.12 6.53
N SER A 56 1.40 12.56 5.46
CA SER A 56 1.95 11.37 4.77
C SER A 56 3.41 11.55 4.31
N ILE A 57 3.74 12.71 3.76
CA ILE A 57 5.10 13.08 3.31
C ILE A 57 6.02 13.46 4.48
N PRO A 58 5.66 14.44 5.34
CA PRO A 58 6.57 14.88 6.41
C PRO A 58 6.82 13.80 7.46
N SER A 59 5.86 12.90 7.73
CA SER A 59 6.07 11.76 8.64
C SER A 59 7.19 10.84 8.19
N GLY A 60 7.33 10.60 6.88
CA GLY A 60 8.43 9.81 6.32
C GLY A 60 9.79 10.47 6.53
N VAL A 61 9.87 11.78 6.29
CA VAL A 61 11.09 12.57 6.52
C VAL A 61 11.48 12.55 8.00
N ILE A 62 10.52 12.77 8.91
CA ILE A 62 10.76 12.73 10.36
C ILE A 62 11.22 11.33 10.81
N ALA A 63 10.64 10.26 10.27
CA ALA A 63 11.02 8.89 10.59
C ALA A 63 12.43 8.50 10.10
N ASP A 64 12.97 9.22 9.11
CA ASP A 64 14.33 9.05 8.62
C ASP A 64 15.35 9.89 9.41
N LEU A 65 14.95 11.06 9.92
CA LEU A 65 15.80 11.98 10.69
C LEU A 65 15.91 11.60 12.17
N VAL A 66 14.83 11.09 12.78
CA VAL A 66 14.75 10.81 14.22
C VAL A 66 14.95 9.31 14.48
N ASP A 67 15.50 8.97 15.65
CA ASP A 67 15.51 7.57 16.08
C ASP A 67 14.07 7.02 16.15
N ARG A 68 13.81 5.97 15.37
CA ARG A 68 12.48 5.39 15.16
C ARG A 68 11.83 4.93 16.47
N ARG A 69 12.61 4.41 17.42
CA ARG A 69 12.08 3.97 18.72
C ARG A 69 11.62 5.16 19.53
N ARG A 70 12.40 6.26 19.55
CA ARG A 70 12.01 7.50 20.25
C ARG A 70 10.76 8.12 19.63
N LEU A 71 10.68 8.16 18.31
CA LEU A 71 9.49 8.66 17.60
C LEU A 71 8.24 7.83 17.92
N LEU A 72 8.34 6.51 17.87
CA LEU A 72 7.23 5.62 18.21
C LEU A 72 6.82 5.74 19.67
N LEU A 73 7.76 5.82 20.61
CA LEU A 73 7.46 6.02 22.03
C LEU A 73 6.72 7.34 22.26
N GLY A 74 7.20 8.44 21.68
CA GLY A 74 6.56 9.74 21.80
C GLY A 74 5.14 9.73 21.25
N ALA A 75 4.97 9.28 20.00
CA ALA A 75 3.67 9.26 19.34
C ALA A 75 2.66 8.33 20.05
N GLN A 76 3.06 7.11 20.42
CA GLN A 76 2.18 6.17 21.12
C GLN A 76 1.81 6.65 22.52
N THR A 77 2.72 7.33 23.23
CA THR A 77 2.42 7.92 24.54
C THR A 77 1.41 9.07 24.40
N THR A 78 1.61 9.97 23.42
CA THR A 78 0.66 11.04 23.13
C THR A 78 -0.72 10.48 22.79
N MET A 79 -0.78 9.42 21.98
CA MET A 79 -2.03 8.77 21.61
C MET A 79 -2.72 8.07 22.78
N ALA A 80 -1.96 7.44 23.68
CA ALA A 80 -2.50 6.86 24.91
C ALA A 80 -3.13 7.94 25.80
N VAL A 81 -2.47 9.09 25.95
CA VAL A 81 -3.00 10.23 26.72
C VAL A 81 -4.27 10.77 26.05
N LEU A 82 -4.26 11.02 24.74
CA LEU A 82 -5.43 11.54 24.01
C LEU A 82 -6.63 10.58 24.08
N ALA A 83 -6.39 9.28 23.92
CA ALA A 83 -7.44 8.26 24.05
C ALA A 83 -7.98 8.17 25.49
N ALA A 84 -7.12 8.30 26.50
CA ALA A 84 -7.54 8.36 27.90
C ALA A 84 -8.35 9.63 28.19
N THR A 85 -7.94 10.79 27.66
CA THR A 85 -8.70 12.04 27.76
C THR A 85 -10.08 11.90 27.10
N LEU A 86 -10.15 11.25 25.94
CA LEU A 86 -11.43 10.96 25.28
C LEU A 86 -12.32 10.07 26.17
N ALA A 87 -11.77 8.98 26.71
CA ALA A 87 -12.49 8.07 27.60
C ALA A 87 -13.03 8.78 28.85
N VAL A 88 -12.21 9.60 29.51
CA VAL A 88 -12.61 10.37 30.70
C VAL A 88 -13.64 11.45 30.38
N SER A 89 -13.47 12.16 29.25
CA SER A 89 -14.45 13.14 28.79
C SER A 89 -15.81 12.47 28.54
N THR A 90 -15.82 11.27 27.97
CA THR A 90 -17.07 10.53 27.70
C THR A 90 -17.67 9.98 28.99
N ALA A 91 -16.86 9.46 29.90
CA ALA A 91 -17.32 9.00 31.21
C ALA A 91 -17.95 10.12 32.06
N THR A 92 -17.43 11.35 31.94
CA THR A 92 -17.91 12.52 32.68
C THR A 92 -19.02 13.29 31.96
N GLY A 93 -19.45 12.85 30.77
CA GLY A 93 -20.52 13.51 30.00
C GLY A 93 -20.11 14.80 29.30
N HIS A 94 -18.82 15.15 29.24
CA HIS A 94 -18.32 16.39 28.63
C HIS A 94 -17.90 16.23 27.16
N THR A 95 -18.26 15.11 26.50
CA THR A 95 -17.91 14.87 25.10
C THR A 95 -18.88 15.59 24.16
N THR A 96 -18.56 16.84 23.82
CA THR A 96 -19.26 17.58 22.76
C THR A 96 -18.68 17.23 21.38
N PRO A 97 -19.43 17.44 20.28
CA PRO A 97 -18.92 17.15 18.93
C PRO A 97 -17.57 17.81 18.60
N PRO A 98 -17.31 19.10 18.94
CA PRO A 98 -16.00 19.71 18.70
C PRO A 98 -14.86 19.05 19.49
N VAL A 99 -15.11 18.66 20.75
CA VAL A 99 -14.12 17.97 21.58
C VAL A 99 -13.80 16.60 20.99
N LEU A 100 -14.82 15.84 20.62
CA LEU A 100 -14.67 14.53 19.98
C LEU A 100 -13.86 14.63 18.68
N LEU A 101 -14.25 15.52 17.77
CA LEU A 101 -13.59 15.68 16.47
C LEU A 101 -12.13 16.16 16.62
N THR A 102 -11.86 17.06 17.57
CA THR A 102 -10.49 17.54 17.85
C THR A 102 -9.61 16.41 18.36
N LEU A 103 -10.09 15.62 19.33
CA LEU A 103 -9.32 14.49 19.86
C LEU A 103 -9.07 13.41 18.80
N LEU A 104 -10.08 13.12 17.96
CA LEU A 104 -9.92 12.20 16.82
C LEU A 104 -8.90 12.71 15.80
N PHE A 105 -8.88 14.02 15.51
CA PHE A 105 -7.90 14.63 14.63
C PHE A 105 -6.48 14.48 15.18
N LEU A 106 -6.27 14.79 16.47
CA LEU A 106 -4.96 14.63 17.11
C LEU A 106 -4.50 13.16 17.17
N LEU A 107 -5.43 12.23 17.40
CA LEU A 107 -5.15 10.79 17.30
C LEU A 107 -4.77 10.40 15.87
N GLY A 108 -5.42 10.97 14.86
CA GLY A 108 -5.06 10.80 13.44
C GLY A 108 -3.65 11.32 13.13
N CYS A 109 -3.23 12.45 13.71
CA CYS A 109 -1.85 12.94 13.59
C CYS A 109 -0.83 11.93 14.15
N GLY A 110 -1.14 11.33 15.31
CA GLY A 110 -0.32 10.26 15.90
C GLY A 110 -0.23 9.02 15.01
N GLN A 111 -1.36 8.58 14.42
CA GLN A 111 -1.36 7.49 13.44
C GLN A 111 -0.49 7.80 12.21
N ALA A 112 -0.55 9.02 11.70
CA ALA A 112 0.24 9.45 10.55
C ALA A 112 1.75 9.35 10.81
N LEU A 113 2.20 9.75 12.00
CA LEU A 113 3.61 9.69 12.40
C LEU A 113 4.10 8.26 12.69
N THR A 114 3.24 7.42 13.29
CA THR A 114 3.62 6.05 13.66
C THR A 114 3.71 5.12 12.45
N GLY A 115 2.90 5.33 11.41
CA GLY A 115 2.84 4.47 10.23
C GLY A 115 4.21 4.17 9.58
N PRO A 116 4.94 5.19 9.10
CA PRO A 116 6.27 5.00 8.48
C PRO A 116 7.31 4.44 9.45
N ALA A 117 7.32 4.91 10.70
CA ALA A 117 8.25 4.46 11.73
C ALA A 117 8.05 2.96 12.06
N TRP A 118 6.80 2.50 12.09
CA TRP A 118 6.45 1.10 12.32
C TRP A 118 6.80 0.20 11.14
N GLN A 119 6.63 0.68 9.90
CA GLN A 119 7.07 -0.06 8.72
C GLN A 119 8.60 -0.23 8.71
N ALA A 120 9.33 0.78 9.17
CA ALA A 120 10.79 0.77 9.20
C ALA A 120 11.39 -0.11 10.32
N ILE A 121 10.66 -0.33 11.42
CA ILE A 121 11.13 -1.15 12.56
C ILE A 121 10.91 -2.65 12.34
N GLN A 122 9.90 -3.04 11.55
CA GLN A 122 9.57 -4.45 11.34
C GLN A 122 10.75 -5.31 10.86
N PRO A 123 11.55 -4.87 9.87
CA PRO A 123 12.75 -5.62 9.43
C PRO A 123 13.84 -5.74 10.50
N GLU A 124 13.83 -4.89 11.54
CA GLU A 124 14.80 -4.95 12.63
C GLU A 124 14.39 -5.95 13.73
N LEU A 125 13.10 -6.32 13.78
CA LEU A 125 12.53 -7.18 14.81
C LEU A 125 12.62 -8.68 14.49
N VAL A 126 12.89 -9.02 13.22
CA VAL A 126 12.93 -10.40 12.74
C VAL A 126 14.14 -10.65 11.83
N PRO A 127 14.70 -11.87 11.81
CA PRO A 127 15.69 -12.29 10.82
C PRO A 127 15.21 -12.03 9.39
N ARG A 128 16.14 -11.82 8.46
CA ARG A 128 15.85 -11.40 7.09
C ARG A 128 14.90 -12.36 6.37
N GLU A 129 15.01 -13.65 6.68
CA GLU A 129 14.22 -14.74 6.11
C GLU A 129 12.76 -14.71 6.57
N GLN A 130 12.48 -14.07 7.72
CA GLN A 130 11.15 -13.98 8.33
C GLN A 130 10.44 -12.65 8.03
N ILE A 131 11.09 -11.70 7.34
CA ILE A 131 10.51 -10.39 7.00
C ILE A 131 9.20 -10.52 6.20
N PRO A 132 9.09 -11.36 5.15
CA PRO A 132 7.84 -11.50 4.39
C PRO A 132 6.70 -12.00 5.28
N SER A 133 6.96 -13.01 6.11
CA SER A 133 6.01 -13.57 7.06
C SER A 133 5.59 -12.54 8.12
N ALA A 134 6.52 -11.69 8.57
CA ALA A 134 6.24 -10.62 9.51
C ALA A 134 5.38 -9.50 8.90
N ALA A 135 5.65 -9.12 7.64
CA ALA A 135 4.85 -8.16 6.89
C ALA A 135 3.43 -8.69 6.62
N ALA A 136 3.30 -9.98 6.30
CA ALA A 136 2.02 -10.66 6.15
C ALA A 136 1.21 -10.64 7.45
N LEU A 137 1.84 -10.95 8.59
CA LEU A 137 1.23 -10.86 9.91
C LEU A 137 0.80 -9.43 10.27
N GLY A 138 1.61 -8.42 9.98
CA GLY A 138 1.25 -7.02 10.20
C GLY A 138 0.02 -6.61 9.38
N SER A 139 -0.01 -7.02 8.10
CA SER A 139 -1.17 -6.80 7.22
C SER A 139 -2.42 -7.54 7.71
N MET A 140 -2.24 -8.75 8.24
CA MET A 140 -3.33 -9.54 8.83
C MET A 140 -3.91 -8.85 10.06
N SER A 141 -3.05 -8.33 10.95
CA SER A 141 -3.46 -7.56 12.13
C SER A 141 -4.35 -6.36 11.77
N MET A 142 -3.95 -5.57 10.76
CA MET A 142 -4.74 -4.41 10.32
C MET A 142 -6.10 -4.83 9.74
N ASN A 143 -6.12 -5.90 8.94
CA ASN A 143 -7.36 -6.38 8.33
C ASN A 143 -8.31 -7.02 9.36
N ILE A 144 -7.78 -7.77 10.34
CA ILE A 144 -8.57 -8.29 11.46
C ILE A 144 -9.15 -7.12 12.27
N GLY A 145 -8.34 -6.11 12.59
CA GLY A 145 -8.78 -4.90 13.26
C GLY A 145 -9.98 -4.26 12.57
N ARG A 146 -9.86 -4.05 11.25
CA ARG A 146 -10.93 -3.43 10.44
C ARG A 146 -12.19 -4.28 10.31
N ALA A 147 -12.02 -5.60 10.22
CA ALA A 147 -13.14 -6.51 10.01
C ALA A 147 -13.89 -6.77 11.32
N VAL A 148 -13.15 -7.09 12.39
CA VAL A 148 -13.71 -7.53 13.67
C VAL A 148 -14.00 -6.35 14.61
N GLY A 149 -13.21 -5.27 14.52
CA GLY A 149 -13.33 -4.09 15.39
C GLY A 149 -14.75 -3.51 15.43
N PRO A 150 -15.39 -3.18 14.29
CA PRO A 150 -16.75 -2.65 14.29
C PRO A 150 -17.79 -3.58 14.90
N ALA A 151 -17.68 -4.90 14.71
CA ALA A 151 -18.60 -5.87 15.28
C ALA A 151 -18.49 -5.94 16.81
N ILE A 152 -17.25 -5.99 17.33
CA ILE A 152 -17.00 -5.93 18.78
C ILE A 152 -17.48 -4.60 19.35
N ALA A 153 -17.23 -3.50 18.65
CA ALA A 153 -17.67 -2.18 19.08
C ALA A 153 -19.18 -2.08 19.18
N GLY A 154 -19.93 -2.56 18.17
CA GLY A 154 -21.39 -2.54 18.21
C GLY A 154 -21.94 -3.23 19.44
N VAL A 155 -21.41 -4.41 19.79
CA VAL A 155 -21.81 -5.14 21.00
C VAL A 155 -21.42 -4.38 22.26
N LEU A 156 -20.16 -3.96 22.41
CA LEU A 156 -19.69 -3.29 23.63
C LEU A 156 -20.38 -1.94 23.86
N VAL A 157 -20.57 -1.16 22.80
CA VAL A 157 -21.26 0.14 22.86
C VAL A 157 -22.73 -0.06 23.22
N SER A 158 -23.40 -1.10 22.69
CA SER A 158 -24.79 -1.38 23.05
C SER A 158 -24.98 -1.78 24.52
N LEU A 159 -23.99 -2.47 25.12
CA LEU A 159 -24.08 -2.97 26.49
C LEU A 159 -23.61 -1.98 27.55
N SER A 160 -22.58 -1.19 27.24
CA SER A 160 -21.84 -0.37 28.22
C SER A 160 -21.60 1.07 27.79
N GLY A 161 -22.09 1.44 26.60
CA GLY A 161 -21.81 2.73 26.00
C GLY A 161 -20.41 2.85 25.40
N PRO A 162 -20.10 3.99 24.77
CA PRO A 162 -18.83 4.23 24.06
C PRO A 162 -17.60 4.38 24.98
N THR A 163 -17.82 4.67 26.27
CA THR A 163 -16.74 4.85 27.26
C THR A 163 -15.81 3.64 27.37
N LEU A 164 -16.37 2.42 27.42
CA LEU A 164 -15.57 1.20 27.56
C LEU A 164 -14.64 1.01 26.35
N VAL A 165 -15.14 1.29 25.16
CA VAL A 165 -14.37 1.19 23.91
C VAL A 165 -13.18 2.16 23.91
N PHE A 166 -13.39 3.40 24.34
CA PHE A 166 -12.32 4.39 24.42
C PHE A 166 -11.27 4.03 25.47
N THR A 167 -11.70 3.53 26.63
CA THR A 167 -10.79 3.04 27.68
C THR A 167 -9.93 1.87 27.19
N LEU A 168 -10.55 0.88 26.53
CA LEU A 168 -9.81 -0.24 25.95
C LEU A 168 -8.80 0.22 24.90
N ASN A 169 -9.15 1.23 24.10
CA ASN A 169 -8.22 1.78 23.12
C ASN A 169 -7.03 2.49 23.81
N ALA A 170 -7.27 3.28 24.86
CA ALA A 170 -6.21 3.93 25.63
C ALA A 170 -5.24 2.90 26.25
N LEU A 171 -5.77 1.82 26.83
CA LEU A 171 -4.97 0.72 27.38
C LEU A 171 -4.14 0.02 26.30
N SER A 172 -4.68 -0.12 25.07
CA SER A 172 -3.96 -0.72 23.96
C SER A 172 -2.72 0.06 23.55
N PHE A 173 -2.79 1.40 23.51
CA PHE A 173 -1.63 2.25 23.24
C PHE A 173 -0.61 2.16 24.37
N GLY A 174 -1.06 2.14 25.63
CA GLY A 174 -0.20 1.89 26.79
C GLY A 174 0.56 0.56 26.70
N ALA A 175 -0.09 -0.50 26.23
CA ALA A 175 0.55 -1.80 26.01
C ALA A 175 1.65 -1.75 24.93
N ILE A 176 1.45 -0.99 23.85
CA ILE A 176 2.50 -0.76 22.84
C ILE A 176 3.68 0.00 23.45
N VAL A 177 3.43 1.05 24.23
CA VAL A 177 4.48 1.82 24.92
C VAL A 177 5.31 0.89 25.83
N ALA A 178 4.65 0.07 26.65
CA ALA A 178 5.34 -0.89 27.52
C ALA A 178 6.21 -1.88 26.72
N ALA A 179 5.70 -2.41 25.61
CA ALA A 179 6.44 -3.32 24.74
C ALA A 179 7.66 -2.63 24.08
N LEU A 180 7.55 -1.36 23.67
CA LEU A 180 8.64 -0.57 23.11
C LEU A 180 9.71 -0.19 24.14
N ILE A 181 9.31 0.05 25.40
CA ILE A 181 10.26 0.27 26.51
C ILE A 181 11.04 -1.00 26.80
N ALA A 182 10.37 -2.16 26.84
CA ALA A 182 11.00 -3.45 27.09
C ALA A 182 11.96 -3.88 25.96
N TRP A 183 11.74 -3.40 24.73
CA TRP A 183 12.60 -3.73 23.59
C TRP A 183 13.92 -2.94 23.61
N ARG A 184 15.04 -3.66 23.70
CA ARG A 184 16.39 -3.11 23.46
C ARG A 184 16.76 -3.28 21.98
N ARG A 185 16.84 -2.17 21.25
CA ARG A 185 17.24 -2.12 19.84
C ARG A 185 18.73 -2.47 19.71
N PRO A 186 19.12 -3.51 18.96
CA PRO A 186 20.52 -3.73 18.60
C PRO A 186 21.01 -2.57 17.71
N SER A 187 22.12 -1.92 18.05
CA SER A 187 22.73 -0.95 17.13
C SER A 187 23.20 -1.70 15.89
N LYS A 188 22.94 -1.16 14.70
CA LYS A 188 23.49 -1.68 13.46
C LYS A 188 24.30 -0.59 12.80
N GLU A 189 25.58 -0.85 12.61
CA GLU A 189 26.45 -0.05 11.77
C GLU A 189 25.87 -0.05 10.34
N ARG A 190 25.65 1.14 9.79
CA ARG A 190 25.15 1.31 8.42
C ARG A 190 26.35 1.13 7.48
N SER A 191 26.33 0.07 6.67
CA SER A 191 27.44 -0.24 5.74
C SER A 191 27.42 0.59 4.45
N LEU A 192 26.33 1.30 4.15
CA LEU A 192 26.20 2.15 2.96
C LEU A 192 25.44 3.45 3.28
N PRO A 193 25.79 4.58 2.64
CA PRO A 193 25.04 5.83 2.75
C PRO A 193 23.59 5.62 2.29
N SER A 194 22.62 6.08 3.10
CA SER A 194 21.21 6.06 2.72
C SER A 194 20.97 7.00 1.55
N GLU A 195 20.31 6.53 0.50
CA GLU A 195 19.89 7.39 -0.61
C GLU A 195 19.09 8.58 -0.11
N ARG A 196 19.30 9.75 -0.72
CA ARG A 196 18.49 10.94 -0.43
C ARG A 196 17.00 10.61 -0.71
N PRO A 197 16.06 10.98 0.19
CA PRO A 197 14.64 10.59 0.06
C PRO A 197 14.03 10.94 -1.29
N LEU A 198 14.37 12.10 -1.85
CA LEU A 198 13.89 12.56 -3.14
C LEU A 198 14.45 11.73 -4.31
N ALA A 199 15.72 11.35 -4.25
CA ALA A 199 16.36 10.50 -5.26
C ALA A 199 15.78 9.08 -5.23
N ALA A 200 15.56 8.53 -4.03
CA ALA A 200 14.91 7.23 -3.84
C ALA A 200 13.45 7.21 -4.34
N LEU A 201 12.70 8.31 -4.14
CA LEU A 201 11.33 8.46 -4.68
C LEU A 201 11.34 8.49 -6.22
N GLN A 202 12.29 9.22 -6.81
CA GLN A 202 12.45 9.28 -8.27
C GLN A 202 12.90 7.94 -8.86
N ALA A 203 13.74 7.17 -8.16
CA ALA A 203 14.09 5.81 -8.56
C ALA A 203 12.88 4.86 -8.48
N GLY A 204 12.08 4.95 -7.41
CA GLY A 204 10.87 4.13 -7.25
C GLY A 204 9.79 4.42 -8.30
N THR A 205 9.61 5.69 -8.67
CA THR A 205 8.67 6.06 -9.75
C THR A 205 9.16 5.61 -11.12
N ARG A 206 10.46 5.70 -11.41
CA ARG A 206 11.08 5.14 -12.63
C ARG A 206 10.85 3.62 -12.70
N PHE A 207 11.10 2.90 -11.61
CA PHE A 207 10.84 1.47 -11.51
C PHE A 207 9.39 1.12 -11.86
N ILE A 208 8.41 1.82 -11.26
CA ILE A 208 6.98 1.59 -11.53
C ILE A 208 6.65 1.83 -13.01
N ARG A 209 7.18 2.89 -13.63
CA ARG A 209 6.94 3.18 -15.05
C ARG A 209 7.48 2.08 -15.97
N ALA A 210 8.66 1.55 -15.66
CA ALA A 210 9.31 0.49 -16.41
C ALA A 210 8.75 -0.92 -16.12
N ALA A 211 7.97 -1.10 -15.04
CA ALA A 211 7.40 -2.38 -14.63
C ALA A 211 5.92 -2.55 -15.06
N PRO A 212 5.61 -3.16 -16.23
CA PRO A 212 4.25 -3.26 -16.73
C PRO A 212 3.31 -4.12 -15.87
N ALA A 213 3.85 -5.06 -15.09
CA ALA A 213 3.05 -5.86 -14.16
C ALA A 213 2.51 -5.00 -13.00
N ILE A 214 3.32 -4.08 -12.47
CA ILE A 214 2.93 -3.19 -11.39
C ILE A 214 1.92 -2.14 -11.89
N ARG A 215 2.16 -1.56 -13.08
CA ARG A 215 1.20 -0.64 -13.69
C ARG A 215 -0.17 -1.27 -13.88
N ARG A 216 -0.23 -2.55 -14.26
CA ARG A 216 -1.49 -3.30 -14.35
C ARG A 216 -2.21 -3.41 -13.01
N VAL A 217 -1.49 -3.69 -11.92
CA VAL A 217 -2.09 -3.72 -10.57
C VAL A 217 -2.59 -2.33 -10.17
N LEU A 218 -1.82 -1.26 -10.39
CA LEU A 218 -2.24 0.11 -10.06
C LEU A 218 -3.47 0.56 -10.87
N LEU A 219 -3.50 0.27 -12.18
CA LEU A 219 -4.66 0.57 -13.02
C LEU A 219 -5.90 -0.18 -12.54
N ARG A 220 -5.74 -1.45 -12.16
CA ARG A 220 -6.82 -2.25 -11.57
C ARG A 220 -7.33 -1.64 -10.28
N SER A 221 -6.44 -1.16 -9.42
CA SER A 221 -6.82 -0.49 -8.18
C SER A 221 -7.73 0.70 -8.48
N ILE A 222 -7.36 1.54 -9.45
CA ILE A 222 -8.19 2.68 -9.86
C ILE A 222 -9.56 2.21 -10.39
N LEU A 223 -9.57 1.24 -11.32
CA LEU A 223 -10.80 0.74 -11.94
C LEU A 223 -11.78 0.11 -10.94
N PHE A 224 -11.29 -0.44 -9.83
CA PHE A 224 -12.14 -0.99 -8.78
C PHE A 224 -12.54 0.09 -7.76
N ILE A 225 -11.56 0.86 -7.25
CA ILE A 225 -11.76 1.75 -6.10
C ILE A 225 -12.55 3.00 -6.48
N ALA A 226 -12.27 3.58 -7.64
CA ALA A 226 -12.95 4.80 -8.07
C ALA A 226 -14.48 4.62 -8.14
N PRO A 227 -15.03 3.53 -8.71
CA PRO A 227 -16.47 3.28 -8.61
C PRO A 227 -16.89 2.68 -7.27
N ALA A 228 -16.11 1.82 -6.63
CA ALA A 228 -16.49 1.23 -5.33
C ALA A 228 -16.61 2.28 -4.20
N SER A 229 -15.94 3.43 -4.32
CA SER A 229 -16.08 4.53 -3.35
C SER A 229 -17.47 5.17 -3.36
N ALA A 230 -18.25 5.01 -4.44
CA ALA A 230 -19.63 5.51 -4.51
C ALA A 230 -20.49 4.93 -3.38
N LEU A 231 -20.39 3.62 -3.14
CA LEU A 231 -21.14 2.94 -2.09
C LEU A 231 -20.75 3.52 -0.73
N TRP A 232 -19.46 3.67 -0.43
CA TRP A 232 -19.00 4.25 0.84
C TRP A 232 -19.40 5.71 1.03
N ALA A 233 -19.33 6.51 -0.03
CA ALA A 233 -19.63 7.95 0.02
C ALA A 233 -21.13 8.22 0.19
N LEU A 234 -21.98 7.43 -0.46
CA LEU A 234 -23.41 7.67 -0.53
C LEU A 234 -24.22 6.81 0.45
N LEU A 235 -23.60 5.83 1.13
CA LEU A 235 -24.27 4.97 2.10
C LEU A 235 -25.08 5.72 3.17
N PRO A 236 -24.58 6.83 3.76
CA PRO A 236 -25.36 7.59 4.74
C PRO A 236 -26.64 8.18 4.14
N VAL A 237 -26.58 8.63 2.88
CA VAL A 237 -27.72 9.21 2.16
C VAL A 237 -28.72 8.11 1.79
N VAL A 238 -28.24 6.93 1.38
CA VAL A 238 -29.11 5.76 1.15
C VAL A 238 -29.83 5.35 2.42
N ALA A 239 -29.13 5.35 3.57
CA ALA A 239 -29.74 5.02 4.85
C ALA A 239 -30.84 6.02 5.20
N ALA A 240 -30.55 7.32 5.15
CA ALA A 240 -31.48 8.39 5.53
C ALA A 240 -32.66 8.52 4.54
N ASP A 241 -32.37 8.77 3.27
CA ASP A 241 -33.38 9.16 2.28
C ASP A 241 -34.01 7.94 1.59
N GLY A 242 -33.26 6.85 1.41
CA GLY A 242 -33.72 5.65 0.70
C GLY A 242 -34.47 4.66 1.58
N LEU A 243 -34.03 4.47 2.82
CA LEU A 243 -34.61 3.50 3.77
C LEU A 243 -35.33 4.16 4.95
N GLY A 244 -35.31 5.49 5.06
CA GLY A 244 -35.90 6.22 6.19
C GLY A 244 -35.21 5.92 7.51
N LEU A 245 -33.95 5.48 7.47
CA LEU A 245 -33.22 5.03 8.64
C LEU A 245 -32.45 6.19 9.26
N GLY A 246 -32.55 6.29 10.59
CA GLY A 246 -31.66 7.12 11.37
C GLY A 246 -30.23 6.58 11.40
N SER A 247 -29.45 7.23 12.22
CA SER A 247 -28.05 6.93 12.48
C SER A 247 -27.81 5.50 13.02
N SER A 248 -28.78 4.91 13.74
CA SER A 248 -28.76 3.50 14.16
C SER A 248 -28.83 2.51 12.99
N GLY A 249 -29.66 2.79 11.97
CA GLY A 249 -29.75 1.95 10.78
C GLY A 249 -28.52 2.08 9.88
N TYR A 250 -27.92 3.28 9.79
CA TYR A 250 -26.62 3.46 9.14
C TYR A 250 -25.51 2.65 9.83
N GLY A 251 -25.48 2.65 11.18
CA GLY A 251 -24.57 1.80 11.95
C GLY A 251 -24.74 0.31 11.66
N LEU A 252 -25.97 -0.16 11.51
CA LEU A 252 -26.30 -1.54 11.12
C LEU A 252 -25.77 -1.89 9.72
N MET A 253 -25.92 -0.97 8.76
CA MET A 253 -25.42 -1.11 7.39
C MET A 253 -23.88 -1.18 7.34
N LEU A 254 -23.19 -0.32 8.09
CA LEU A 254 -21.74 -0.41 8.28
C LEU A 254 -21.33 -1.72 8.95
N GLY A 255 -22.08 -2.17 9.95
CA GLY A 255 -21.88 -3.45 10.62
C GLY A 255 -21.95 -4.62 9.64
N ALA A 256 -22.92 -4.63 8.74
CA ALA A 256 -23.05 -5.65 7.69
C ALA A 256 -21.84 -5.69 6.75
N LEU A 257 -21.35 -4.53 6.29
CA LEU A 257 -20.08 -4.44 5.53
C LEU A 257 -18.90 -5.01 6.33
N GLY A 258 -18.83 -4.70 7.63
CA GLY A 258 -17.81 -5.23 8.53
C GLY A 258 -17.84 -6.76 8.65
N VAL A 259 -19.01 -7.34 8.88
CA VAL A 259 -19.22 -8.80 8.92
C VAL A 259 -18.79 -9.46 7.62
N GLY A 260 -19.17 -8.87 6.49
CA GLY A 260 -18.71 -9.30 5.16
C GLY A 260 -17.19 -9.35 5.05
N ALA A 261 -16.51 -8.30 5.51
CA ALA A 261 -15.06 -8.26 5.54
C ALA A 261 -14.48 -9.36 6.45
N VAL A 262 -15.07 -9.65 7.62
CA VAL A 262 -14.61 -10.77 8.48
C VAL A 262 -14.70 -12.09 7.73
N LEU A 263 -15.85 -12.38 7.11
CA LEU A 263 -16.04 -13.59 6.32
C LEU A 263 -15.02 -13.67 5.17
N GLY A 264 -14.75 -12.54 4.52
CA GLY A 264 -13.71 -12.43 3.49
C GLY A 264 -12.32 -12.79 4.02
N ALA A 265 -11.97 -12.36 5.23
CA ALA A 265 -10.69 -12.63 5.86
C ALA A 265 -10.54 -14.12 6.18
N LEU A 266 -11.58 -14.73 6.72
CA LEU A 266 -11.62 -16.15 7.10
C LEU A 266 -11.61 -17.07 5.87
N ALA A 267 -12.26 -16.66 4.78
CA ALA A 267 -12.30 -17.41 3.53
C ALA A 267 -11.04 -17.21 2.67
N LEU A 268 -10.26 -16.15 2.91
CA LEU A 268 -9.18 -15.69 2.04
C LEU A 268 -8.19 -16.81 1.65
N ALA A 269 -7.77 -17.65 2.62
CA ALA A 269 -6.82 -18.73 2.35
C ALA A 269 -7.39 -19.78 1.39
N ARG A 270 -8.67 -20.17 1.58
CA ARG A 270 -9.36 -21.13 0.69
C ARG A 270 -9.58 -20.54 -0.70
N VAL A 271 -9.99 -19.28 -0.76
CA VAL A 271 -10.20 -18.54 -2.00
C VAL A 271 -8.89 -18.39 -2.80
N ARG A 272 -7.76 -18.16 -2.11
CA ARG A 272 -6.42 -18.12 -2.73
C ARG A 272 -5.94 -19.45 -3.25
N ALA A 273 -6.27 -20.55 -2.57
CA ALA A 273 -5.94 -21.88 -3.05
C ALA A 273 -6.76 -22.27 -4.29
N ALA A 274 -8.02 -21.84 -4.38
CA ALA A 274 -8.93 -22.26 -5.45
C ALA A 274 -8.94 -21.33 -6.68
N LEU A 275 -8.63 -20.04 -6.52
CA LEU A 275 -8.83 -19.04 -7.56
C LEU A 275 -7.58 -18.20 -7.81
N THR A 276 -7.34 -17.89 -9.08
CA THR A 276 -6.25 -17.00 -9.49
C THR A 276 -6.53 -15.54 -9.12
N PRO A 277 -5.51 -14.68 -8.92
CA PRO A 277 -5.70 -13.26 -8.58
C PRO A 277 -6.65 -12.49 -9.51
N THR A 278 -6.57 -12.75 -10.82
CA THR A 278 -7.48 -12.18 -11.83
C THR A 278 -8.94 -12.60 -11.59
N ARG A 279 -9.19 -13.88 -11.31
CA ARG A 279 -10.54 -14.39 -11.02
C ARG A 279 -11.08 -13.81 -9.72
N GLN A 280 -10.25 -13.71 -8.68
CA GLN A 280 -10.63 -13.10 -7.41
C GLN A 280 -11.10 -11.66 -7.58
N LEU A 281 -10.36 -10.88 -8.38
CA LEU A 281 -10.71 -9.48 -8.65
C LEU A 281 -11.94 -9.31 -9.54
N ALA A 282 -12.12 -10.20 -10.53
CA ALA A 282 -13.34 -10.22 -11.33
C ALA A 282 -14.57 -10.53 -10.47
N ILE A 283 -14.49 -11.58 -9.63
CA ILE A 283 -15.56 -11.96 -8.69
C ILE A 283 -15.84 -10.83 -7.71
N ALA A 284 -14.81 -10.21 -7.15
CA ALA A 284 -14.98 -9.08 -6.25
C ALA A 284 -15.67 -7.89 -6.93
N ALA A 285 -15.29 -7.53 -8.15
CA ALA A 285 -15.92 -6.45 -8.91
C ALA A 285 -17.41 -6.74 -9.21
N VAL A 286 -17.74 -7.98 -9.62
CA VAL A 286 -19.12 -8.39 -9.88
C VAL A 286 -19.94 -8.40 -8.59
N LEU A 287 -19.45 -9.00 -7.52
CA LEU A 287 -20.16 -9.08 -6.23
C LEU A 287 -20.39 -7.69 -5.63
N PHE A 288 -19.38 -6.82 -5.64
CA PHE A 288 -19.50 -5.46 -5.13
C PHE A 288 -20.45 -4.61 -6.00
N GLY A 289 -20.37 -4.78 -7.33
CA GLY A 289 -21.29 -4.13 -8.27
C GLY A 289 -22.75 -4.56 -8.06
N ALA A 290 -23.01 -5.86 -7.94
CA ALA A 290 -24.34 -6.40 -7.68
C ALA A 290 -24.91 -5.91 -6.35
N ALA A 291 -24.07 -5.87 -5.30
CA ALA A 291 -24.46 -5.29 -4.02
C ALA A 291 -24.79 -3.80 -4.14
N THR A 292 -24.00 -3.04 -4.91
CA THR A 292 -24.22 -1.61 -5.15
C THR A 292 -25.54 -1.37 -5.90
N VAL A 293 -25.88 -2.20 -6.89
CA VAL A 293 -27.19 -2.15 -7.58
C VAL A 293 -28.32 -2.41 -6.61
N GLY A 294 -28.23 -3.49 -5.81
CA GLY A 294 -29.31 -3.80 -4.88
C GLY A 294 -29.45 -2.76 -3.77
N THR A 295 -28.36 -2.17 -3.28
CA THR A 295 -28.44 -1.03 -2.34
C THR A 295 -29.09 0.21 -2.96
N ALA A 296 -28.98 0.40 -4.28
CA ALA A 296 -29.61 1.51 -4.98
C ALA A 296 -31.11 1.31 -5.25
N LEU A 297 -31.54 0.05 -5.46
CA LEU A 297 -32.90 -0.27 -5.93
C LEU A 297 -33.83 -0.83 -4.85
N LEU A 298 -33.28 -1.41 -3.78
CA LEU A 298 -34.08 -2.06 -2.73
C LEU A 298 -34.40 -1.07 -1.62
N SER A 299 -35.68 -0.97 -1.28
CA SER A 299 -36.23 -0.14 -0.20
C SER A 299 -36.47 -0.92 1.11
N THR A 300 -36.09 -2.20 1.15
CA THR A 300 -36.20 -3.06 2.34
C THR A 300 -34.84 -3.31 2.98
N LEU A 301 -34.74 -3.09 4.30
CA LEU A 301 -33.49 -3.18 5.06
C LEU A 301 -32.82 -4.57 4.99
N VAL A 302 -33.56 -5.67 5.19
CA VAL A 302 -32.95 -7.01 5.32
C VAL A 302 -32.19 -7.44 4.05
N PRO A 303 -32.77 -7.34 2.83
CA PRO A 303 -32.02 -7.60 1.60
C PRO A 303 -30.79 -6.71 1.42
N VAL A 304 -30.89 -5.42 1.78
CA VAL A 304 -29.76 -4.49 1.70
C VAL A 304 -28.62 -4.93 2.62
N LEU A 305 -28.91 -5.37 3.86
CA LEU A 305 -27.88 -5.87 4.78
C LEU A 305 -27.17 -7.12 4.22
N LEU A 306 -27.91 -8.07 3.66
CA LEU A 306 -27.31 -9.28 3.06
C LEU A 306 -26.37 -8.92 1.91
N LEU A 307 -26.77 -7.99 1.05
CA LEU A 307 -25.92 -7.49 -0.03
C LEU A 307 -24.70 -6.72 0.48
N LEU A 308 -24.84 -5.94 1.56
CA LEU A 308 -23.73 -5.26 2.20
C LEU A 308 -22.71 -6.23 2.81
N VAL A 309 -23.15 -7.39 3.33
CA VAL A 309 -22.23 -8.47 3.70
C VAL A 309 -21.45 -8.97 2.47
N CYS A 310 -22.11 -9.18 1.33
CA CYS A 310 -21.43 -9.55 0.08
C CYS A 310 -20.44 -8.46 -0.40
N ALA A 311 -20.82 -7.18 -0.29
CA ALA A 311 -19.94 -6.06 -0.61
C ALA A 311 -18.71 -6.02 0.29
N GLY A 312 -18.88 -6.24 1.60
CA GLY A 312 -17.77 -6.30 2.56
C GLY A 312 -16.77 -7.41 2.24
N PHE A 313 -17.29 -8.60 1.90
CA PHE A 313 -16.47 -9.74 1.45
C PHE A 313 -15.69 -9.40 0.18
N ALA A 314 -16.38 -8.87 -0.83
CA ALA A 314 -15.81 -8.51 -2.12
C ALA A 314 -14.73 -7.42 -1.99
N TRP A 315 -15.00 -6.40 -1.17
CA TRP A 315 -14.06 -5.32 -0.87
C TRP A 315 -12.76 -5.85 -0.27
N LEU A 316 -12.86 -6.71 0.74
CA LEU A 316 -11.67 -7.26 1.39
C LEU A 316 -10.91 -8.18 0.44
N LEU A 317 -11.62 -9.01 -0.33
CA LEU A 317 -11.01 -9.88 -1.33
C LEU A 317 -10.18 -9.05 -2.33
N ALA A 318 -10.77 -8.02 -2.94
CA ALA A 318 -10.09 -7.16 -3.90
C ALA A 318 -8.85 -6.48 -3.30
N LEU A 319 -9.00 -5.82 -2.16
CA LEU A 319 -7.90 -5.12 -1.51
C LEU A 319 -6.75 -6.08 -1.14
N SER A 320 -7.10 -7.21 -0.55
CA SER A 320 -6.11 -8.20 -0.10
C SER A 320 -5.32 -8.78 -1.27
N THR A 321 -6.01 -9.10 -2.37
CA THR A 321 -5.39 -9.63 -3.60
C THR A 321 -4.48 -8.60 -4.26
N MET A 322 -4.91 -7.35 -4.38
CA MET A 322 -4.08 -6.27 -4.94
C MET A 322 -2.84 -5.99 -4.10
N ASN A 323 -3.02 -5.85 -2.78
CA ASN A 323 -1.91 -5.58 -1.87
C ASN A 323 -0.89 -6.74 -1.89
N ALA A 324 -1.35 -7.99 -1.84
CA ALA A 324 -0.46 -9.15 -1.90
C ALA A 324 0.28 -9.23 -3.24
N THR A 325 -0.42 -9.05 -4.35
CA THR A 325 0.21 -9.05 -5.69
C THR A 325 1.27 -7.94 -5.79
N MET A 326 0.98 -6.75 -5.26
CA MET A 326 1.94 -5.64 -5.24
C MET A 326 3.18 -5.98 -4.43
N GLN A 327 3.02 -6.60 -3.24
CA GLN A 327 4.13 -7.02 -2.40
C GLN A 327 5.02 -8.08 -3.07
N LEU A 328 4.42 -9.01 -3.81
CA LEU A 328 5.12 -10.07 -4.54
C LEU A 328 5.88 -9.55 -5.76
N LEU A 329 5.32 -8.56 -6.49
CA LEU A 329 5.95 -8.01 -7.68
C LEU A 329 7.07 -7.00 -7.38
N LEU A 330 7.22 -6.56 -6.13
CA LEU A 330 8.17 -5.52 -5.73
C LEU A 330 9.43 -6.12 -5.06
N PRO A 331 10.63 -5.92 -5.68
CA PRO A 331 11.91 -6.20 -5.06
C PRO A 331 12.11 -5.44 -3.75
N GLY A 332 12.89 -6.00 -2.82
CA GLY A 332 13.05 -5.47 -1.46
C GLY A 332 13.49 -4.00 -1.39
N TRP A 333 14.39 -3.57 -2.27
CA TRP A 333 14.93 -2.21 -2.28
C TRP A 333 13.89 -1.13 -2.64
N VAL A 334 12.92 -1.46 -3.50
CA VAL A 334 11.86 -0.54 -3.96
C VAL A 334 10.50 -0.80 -3.30
N ARG A 335 10.34 -1.91 -2.57
CA ARG A 335 9.05 -2.37 -2.02
C ARG A 335 8.30 -1.33 -1.22
N ALA A 336 8.97 -0.66 -0.27
CA ALA A 336 8.32 0.37 0.53
C ALA A 336 7.74 1.50 -0.34
N ARG A 337 8.51 1.97 -1.32
CA ARG A 337 8.13 3.08 -2.22
C ARG A 337 7.02 2.67 -3.18
N GLY A 338 7.11 1.45 -3.72
CA GLY A 338 6.04 0.87 -4.53
C GLY A 338 4.73 0.77 -3.78
N LEU A 339 4.77 0.29 -2.53
CA LEU A 339 3.59 0.22 -1.67
C LEU A 339 3.06 1.60 -1.28
N SER A 340 3.91 2.61 -1.10
CA SER A 340 3.46 3.99 -0.89
C SER A 340 2.69 4.53 -2.10
N VAL A 341 3.15 4.29 -3.32
CA VAL A 341 2.40 4.67 -4.54
C VAL A 341 1.08 3.91 -4.64
N TYR A 342 1.06 2.61 -4.31
CA TYR A 342 -0.17 1.85 -4.23
C TYR A 342 -1.16 2.43 -3.21
N MET A 343 -0.69 2.80 -2.01
CA MET A 343 -1.52 3.42 -0.98
C MET A 343 -2.02 4.79 -1.41
N LEU A 344 -1.18 5.59 -2.09
CA LEU A 344 -1.59 6.87 -2.65
C LEU A 344 -2.70 6.70 -3.69
N VAL A 345 -2.55 5.75 -4.62
CA VAL A 345 -3.60 5.42 -5.60
C VAL A 345 -4.87 4.93 -4.90
N PHE A 346 -4.72 4.12 -3.85
CA PHE A 346 -5.85 3.57 -3.10
C PHE A 346 -6.64 4.65 -2.34
N MET A 347 -5.94 5.45 -1.54
CA MET A 347 -6.57 6.50 -0.72
C MET A 347 -7.00 7.70 -1.57
N GLY A 348 -6.17 8.11 -2.54
CA GLY A 348 -6.50 9.17 -3.48
C GLY A 348 -7.68 8.79 -4.37
N GLY A 349 -7.73 7.54 -4.85
CA GLY A 349 -8.86 7.02 -5.60
C GLY A 349 -10.16 7.03 -4.80
N GLN A 350 -10.11 6.66 -3.50
CA GLN A 350 -11.27 6.79 -2.62
C GLN A 350 -11.67 8.25 -2.40
N ALA A 351 -10.74 9.13 -2.05
CA ALA A 351 -11.06 10.53 -1.73
C ALA A 351 -11.65 11.27 -2.95
N ILE A 352 -10.97 11.16 -4.10
CA ILE A 352 -11.42 11.79 -5.36
C ILE A 352 -12.72 11.13 -5.83
N GLY A 353 -12.80 9.80 -5.79
CA GLY A 353 -14.00 9.06 -6.19
C GLY A 353 -15.22 9.46 -5.33
N SER A 354 -15.07 9.51 -4.00
CA SER A 354 -16.13 9.95 -3.09
C SER A 354 -16.61 11.37 -3.39
N LEU A 355 -15.69 12.30 -3.68
CA LEU A 355 -16.06 13.66 -4.10
C LEU A 355 -16.85 13.65 -5.41
N VAL A 356 -16.34 12.95 -6.43
CA VAL A 356 -16.99 12.85 -7.75
C VAL A 356 -18.38 12.25 -7.62
N TRP A 357 -18.55 11.15 -6.88
CA TRP A 357 -19.85 10.52 -6.68
C TRP A 357 -20.81 11.37 -5.85
N GLY A 358 -20.31 12.13 -4.89
CA GLY A 358 -21.10 13.14 -4.18
C GLY A 358 -21.63 14.22 -5.14
N LEU A 359 -20.80 14.74 -6.04
CA LEU A 359 -21.20 15.72 -7.06
C LEU A 359 -22.19 15.13 -8.07
N VAL A 360 -21.94 13.90 -8.54
CA VAL A 360 -22.84 13.18 -9.47
C VAL A 360 -24.19 12.93 -8.80
N ALA A 361 -24.22 12.50 -7.54
CA ALA A 361 -25.45 12.29 -6.79
C ALA A 361 -26.22 13.60 -6.57
N GLY A 362 -25.52 14.70 -6.28
CA GLY A 362 -26.13 16.03 -6.11
C GLY A 362 -26.67 16.64 -7.41
N ALA A 363 -26.03 16.36 -8.55
CA ALA A 363 -26.49 16.84 -9.86
C ALA A 363 -27.58 15.96 -10.50
N SER A 364 -27.70 14.71 -10.06
CA SER A 364 -28.69 13.76 -10.59
C SER A 364 -29.50 13.13 -9.46
N SER A 365 -29.11 11.95 -9.00
CA SER A 365 -29.67 11.27 -7.84
C SER A 365 -28.67 10.28 -7.27
N VAL A 366 -28.89 9.84 -6.04
CA VAL A 366 -28.09 8.78 -5.41
C VAL A 366 -28.21 7.47 -6.20
N VAL A 367 -29.41 7.15 -6.69
CA VAL A 367 -29.67 5.92 -7.46
C VAL A 367 -28.87 5.92 -8.77
N THR A 368 -28.93 7.00 -9.55
CA THR A 368 -28.18 7.11 -10.81
C THR A 368 -26.67 7.03 -10.58
N ALA A 369 -26.16 7.66 -9.53
CA ALA A 369 -24.74 7.59 -9.16
C ALA A 369 -24.30 6.16 -8.82
N LEU A 370 -25.07 5.44 -8.00
CA LEU A 370 -24.77 4.06 -7.63
C LEU A 370 -24.87 3.09 -8.81
N LEU A 371 -25.86 3.26 -9.70
CA LEU A 371 -26.00 2.44 -10.90
C LEU A 371 -24.86 2.67 -11.89
N THR A 372 -24.43 3.93 -12.10
CA THR A 372 -23.25 4.22 -12.94
C THR A 372 -21.98 3.64 -12.34
N ALA A 373 -21.79 3.74 -11.02
CA ALA A 373 -20.69 3.08 -10.33
C ALA A 373 -20.71 1.55 -10.51
N ALA A 374 -21.87 0.92 -10.42
CA ALA A 374 -22.02 -0.52 -10.64
C ALA A 374 -21.68 -0.94 -12.08
N VAL A 375 -22.08 -0.16 -13.09
CA VAL A 375 -21.69 -0.40 -14.49
C VAL A 375 -20.18 -0.32 -14.66
N LEU A 376 -19.52 0.68 -14.05
CA LEU A 376 -18.07 0.81 -14.08
C LEU A 376 -17.36 -0.37 -13.40
N LEU A 377 -17.92 -0.91 -12.32
CA LEU A 377 -17.44 -2.16 -11.69
C LEU A 377 -17.62 -3.37 -12.61
N GLY A 378 -18.73 -3.44 -13.36
CA GLY A 378 -18.93 -4.44 -14.42
C GLY A 378 -17.84 -4.35 -15.49
N CYS A 379 -17.53 -3.14 -15.98
CA CYS A 379 -16.42 -2.90 -16.90
C CYS A 379 -15.06 -3.27 -16.29
N CYS A 380 -14.86 -3.04 -14.99
CA CYS A 380 -13.68 -3.50 -14.26
C CYS A 380 -13.58 -5.04 -14.28
N ALA A 381 -14.69 -5.75 -14.12
CA ALA A 381 -14.71 -7.21 -14.23
C ALA A 381 -14.42 -7.68 -15.67
N VAL A 382 -15.09 -7.14 -16.69
CA VAL A 382 -14.90 -7.54 -18.09
C VAL A 382 -13.47 -7.28 -18.56
N SER A 383 -12.88 -6.14 -18.18
CA SER A 383 -11.51 -5.84 -18.57
C SER A 383 -10.49 -6.86 -18.06
N THR A 384 -10.81 -7.68 -17.05
CA THR A 384 -9.93 -8.77 -16.58
C THR A 384 -9.67 -9.84 -17.65
N LEU A 385 -10.55 -9.95 -18.64
CA LEU A 385 -10.40 -10.85 -19.79
C LEU A 385 -9.27 -10.39 -20.72
N TRP A 386 -9.14 -9.07 -20.94
CA TRP A 386 -8.14 -8.51 -21.86
C TRP A 386 -6.82 -8.17 -21.18
N TRP A 387 -6.85 -7.83 -19.90
CA TRP A 387 -5.65 -7.52 -19.10
C TRP A 387 -5.58 -8.36 -17.84
N PRO A 388 -5.25 -9.66 -17.94
CA PRO A 388 -5.05 -10.50 -16.77
C PRO A 388 -3.85 -10.01 -15.95
N ILE A 389 -4.00 -10.10 -14.63
CA ILE A 389 -2.90 -9.97 -13.69
C ILE A 389 -2.09 -11.26 -13.77
N ARG A 390 -0.76 -11.13 -13.80
CA ARG A 390 0.14 -12.28 -13.86
C ARG A 390 -0.13 -13.22 -12.69
N HIS A 391 -0.30 -14.49 -13.00
CA HIS A 391 -0.61 -15.53 -12.03
C HIS A 391 0.64 -16.11 -11.36
N ASP A 392 1.79 -16.06 -12.04
CA ASP A 392 3.05 -16.65 -11.56
C ASP A 392 3.95 -15.61 -10.86
N ALA A 393 3.37 -14.70 -10.08
CA ALA A 393 4.17 -13.75 -9.31
C ALA A 393 5.08 -14.47 -8.29
N ASP A 394 4.63 -15.61 -7.76
CA ASP A 394 5.39 -16.45 -6.82
C ASP A 394 6.57 -17.19 -7.48
N ALA A 395 6.55 -17.38 -8.80
CA ALA A 395 7.66 -17.99 -9.56
C ALA A 395 8.78 -16.99 -9.91
N LEU A 396 8.60 -15.70 -9.59
CA LEU A 396 9.60 -14.68 -9.86
C LEU A 396 10.65 -14.68 -8.75
N ASP A 397 11.86 -15.14 -9.08
CA ASP A 397 13.00 -14.97 -8.18
C ASP A 397 13.50 -13.53 -8.21
N LEU A 398 13.01 -12.74 -7.24
CA LEU A 398 13.38 -11.34 -7.02
C LEU A 398 14.45 -11.20 -5.93
N THR A 399 15.16 -12.28 -5.58
CA THR A 399 16.28 -12.20 -4.65
C THR A 399 17.38 -11.27 -5.23
N PRO A 400 17.95 -10.37 -4.42
CA PRO A 400 19.07 -9.55 -4.88
C PRO A 400 20.21 -10.47 -5.34
N SER A 401 20.67 -10.27 -6.57
CA SER A 401 21.81 -10.99 -7.14
C SER A 401 22.82 -9.97 -7.65
N ALA A 402 24.01 -9.98 -7.06
CA ALA A 402 25.16 -9.21 -7.54
C ALA A 402 26.01 -10.15 -8.41
N PHE A 403 25.68 -10.22 -9.70
CA PHE A 403 26.36 -11.09 -10.66
C PHE A 403 27.22 -10.31 -11.67
N TRP A 404 27.15 -8.97 -11.64
CA TRP A 404 28.06 -8.15 -12.43
C TRP A 404 29.45 -8.16 -11.79
N PRO A 405 30.51 -8.28 -12.60
CA PRO A 405 31.87 -8.13 -12.10
C PRO A 405 32.05 -6.72 -11.54
N GLU A 406 32.87 -6.58 -10.49
CA GLU A 406 33.22 -5.26 -9.98
C GLU A 406 33.90 -4.44 -11.09
N PRO A 407 33.50 -3.17 -11.30
CA PRO A 407 34.15 -2.31 -12.28
C PRO A 407 35.64 -2.23 -11.98
N GLN A 408 36.48 -2.53 -12.97
CA GLN A 408 37.91 -2.27 -12.85
C GLN A 408 38.14 -0.76 -13.00
N LEU A 409 38.34 -0.08 -11.88
CA LEU A 409 38.56 1.36 -11.82
C LEU A 409 40.02 1.65 -11.53
N VAL A 410 40.59 2.62 -12.25
CA VAL A 410 41.91 3.18 -11.94
C VAL A 410 41.81 4.21 -10.82
N GLU A 411 40.70 4.96 -10.79
CA GLU A 411 40.35 5.94 -9.76
C GLU A 411 38.86 5.80 -9.43
N GLU A 412 38.53 5.80 -8.13
CA GLU A 412 37.14 5.65 -7.68
C GLU A 412 36.45 7.02 -7.66
N PRO A 413 35.37 7.23 -8.45
CA PRO A 413 34.65 8.50 -8.47
C PRO A 413 33.98 8.82 -7.13
N ASP A 414 33.72 10.11 -6.86
CA ASP A 414 32.90 10.48 -5.71
C ASP A 414 31.49 9.88 -5.89
N PRO A 415 30.86 9.33 -4.83
CA PRO A 415 29.48 8.84 -4.89
C PRO A 415 28.47 9.81 -5.55
N ALA A 416 28.68 11.12 -5.47
CA ALA A 416 27.81 12.13 -6.07
C ALA A 416 28.09 12.41 -7.56
N ASP A 417 29.23 11.95 -8.10
CA ASP A 417 29.64 12.24 -9.47
C ASP A 417 28.70 11.62 -10.50
N GLY A 418 28.43 12.35 -11.57
CA GLY A 418 27.60 11.89 -12.68
C GLY A 418 27.10 13.05 -13.55
N PRO A 419 26.27 12.76 -14.57
CA PRO A 419 25.74 11.45 -14.95
C PRO A 419 26.80 10.41 -15.34
N VAL A 420 26.51 9.13 -15.13
CA VAL A 420 27.40 8.03 -15.53
C VAL A 420 26.80 7.31 -16.73
N MET A 421 27.54 7.25 -17.83
CA MET A 421 27.20 6.49 -19.02
C MET A 421 27.96 5.16 -19.02
N VAL A 422 27.22 4.08 -19.24
CA VAL A 422 27.76 2.72 -19.34
C VAL A 422 27.55 2.24 -20.77
N LEU A 423 28.63 1.81 -21.41
CA LEU A 423 28.62 1.23 -22.73
C LEU A 423 28.97 -0.25 -22.63
N ARG A 424 28.15 -1.13 -23.23
CA ARG A 424 28.44 -2.56 -23.33
C ARG A 424 28.39 -3.02 -24.78
N ARG A 425 29.41 -3.77 -25.20
CA ARG A 425 29.57 -4.24 -26.58
C ARG A 425 29.14 -5.69 -26.73
N TYR A 426 28.48 -5.99 -27.84
CA TYR A 426 28.04 -7.32 -28.24
C TYR A 426 28.40 -7.57 -29.70
N ASP A 427 28.98 -8.73 -29.98
CA ASP A 427 29.24 -9.22 -31.32
C ASP A 427 28.22 -10.34 -31.60
N VAL A 428 27.29 -10.10 -32.54
CA VAL A 428 26.07 -10.90 -32.74
C VAL A 428 26.01 -11.39 -34.19
N PRO A 429 26.16 -12.70 -34.45
CA PRO A 429 26.05 -13.27 -35.78
C PRO A 429 24.71 -12.90 -36.46
N PRO A 430 24.67 -12.70 -37.80
CA PRO A 430 23.48 -12.26 -38.52
C PRO A 430 22.25 -13.16 -38.28
N GLU A 431 22.46 -14.47 -38.16
CA GLU A 431 21.42 -15.47 -37.87
C GLU A 431 20.73 -15.28 -36.51
N ASP A 432 21.45 -14.72 -35.54
CA ASP A 432 21.03 -14.61 -34.15
C ASP A 432 20.44 -13.24 -33.81
N VAL A 433 20.53 -12.26 -34.73
CA VAL A 433 20.04 -10.89 -34.54
C VAL A 433 18.57 -10.84 -34.08
N PRO A 434 17.61 -11.59 -34.66
CA PRO A 434 16.23 -11.54 -34.20
C PRO A 434 16.05 -11.99 -32.75
N GLU A 435 16.75 -13.05 -32.34
CA GLU A 435 16.72 -13.57 -30.97
C GLU A 435 17.38 -12.59 -29.99
N PHE A 436 18.55 -12.05 -30.37
CA PHE A 436 19.27 -11.04 -29.61
C PHE A 436 18.42 -9.78 -29.39
N LEU A 437 17.81 -9.23 -30.44
CA LEU A 437 16.96 -8.04 -30.33
C LEU A 437 15.75 -8.30 -29.43
N ALA A 438 15.14 -9.49 -29.52
CA ALA A 438 14.05 -9.88 -28.64
C ALA A 438 14.50 -9.97 -27.17
N ALA A 439 15.70 -10.52 -26.90
CA ALA A 439 16.28 -10.58 -25.56
C ALA A 439 16.63 -9.17 -25.02
N MET A 440 17.18 -8.29 -25.87
CA MET A 440 17.58 -6.94 -25.49
C MET A 440 16.40 -6.05 -25.08
N VAL A 441 15.17 -6.30 -25.56
CA VAL A 441 13.97 -5.64 -25.04
C VAL A 441 13.80 -5.88 -23.54
N TYR A 442 14.14 -7.08 -23.05
CA TYR A 442 14.07 -7.39 -21.63
C TYR A 442 15.23 -6.80 -20.84
N VAL A 443 16.45 -6.83 -21.40
CA VAL A 443 17.63 -6.21 -20.78
C VAL A 443 17.42 -4.71 -20.62
N GLY A 444 16.97 -4.02 -21.67
CA GLY A 444 16.68 -2.58 -21.60
C GLY A 444 15.62 -2.22 -20.57
N ARG A 445 14.54 -3.00 -20.48
CA ARG A 445 13.54 -2.84 -19.41
C ARG A 445 14.14 -3.08 -18.02
N SER A 446 15.04 -4.05 -17.88
CA SER A 446 15.75 -4.29 -16.62
C SER A 446 16.61 -3.09 -16.23
N ARG A 447 17.41 -2.54 -17.17
CA ARG A 447 18.26 -1.35 -16.95
C ARG A 447 17.45 -0.14 -16.50
N GLN A 448 16.38 0.18 -17.23
CA GLN A 448 15.49 1.30 -16.89
C GLN A 448 14.79 1.10 -15.54
N ARG A 449 14.42 -0.15 -15.23
CA ARG A 449 13.81 -0.50 -13.96
C ARG A 449 14.79 -0.37 -12.79
N THR A 450 16.06 -0.73 -12.96
CA THR A 450 17.06 -0.72 -11.88
C THR A 450 17.80 0.61 -11.72
N GLY A 451 17.56 1.61 -12.57
CA GLY A 451 18.03 2.98 -12.32
C GLY A 451 18.36 3.80 -13.56
N ALA A 452 18.50 3.18 -14.74
CA ALA A 452 18.85 3.92 -15.95
C ALA A 452 17.79 4.98 -16.30
N MET A 453 18.23 6.22 -16.45
CA MET A 453 17.43 7.34 -16.94
C MET A 453 17.14 7.18 -18.44
N GLU A 454 18.14 6.70 -19.18
CA GLU A 454 18.06 6.44 -20.60
C GLU A 454 18.69 5.08 -20.91
N TRP A 455 18.15 4.39 -21.91
CA TRP A 455 18.70 3.16 -22.45
C TRP A 455 18.44 3.13 -23.95
N ARG A 456 19.47 2.81 -24.73
CA ARG A 456 19.37 2.57 -26.17
C ARG A 456 20.32 1.47 -26.60
N LEU A 457 19.94 0.78 -27.68
CA LEU A 457 20.77 -0.18 -28.38
C LEU A 457 21.12 0.42 -29.73
N TYR A 458 22.41 0.51 -30.02
CA TYR A 458 22.95 1.02 -31.26
C TYR A 458 23.56 -0.12 -32.06
N ARG A 459 23.48 -0.03 -33.39
CA ARG A 459 24.30 -0.87 -34.28
C ARG A 459 25.55 -0.06 -34.62
N ASP A 460 26.72 -0.65 -34.42
CA ASP A 460 27.97 -0.05 -34.89
C ASP A 460 27.96 -0.05 -36.43
N VAL A 461 28.29 1.08 -37.04
CA VAL A 461 28.35 1.21 -38.50
C VAL A 461 29.79 0.99 -38.99
N GLY A 462 30.78 1.08 -38.11
CA GLY A 462 32.19 0.84 -38.41
C GLY A 462 32.62 -0.62 -38.28
N VAL A 463 31.85 -1.45 -37.58
CA VAL A 463 32.14 -2.87 -37.37
C VAL A 463 30.90 -3.71 -37.68
N VAL A 464 31.07 -4.69 -38.57
CA VAL A 464 30.00 -5.62 -38.96
C VAL A 464 29.57 -6.43 -37.73
N ASP A 465 28.26 -6.68 -37.60
CA ASP A 465 27.67 -7.53 -36.56
C ASP A 465 27.87 -7.06 -35.11
N ARG A 466 28.32 -5.81 -34.91
CA ARG A 466 28.50 -5.23 -33.59
C ARG A 466 27.33 -4.36 -33.16
N TYR A 467 26.88 -4.60 -31.93
CA TYR A 467 25.86 -3.82 -31.25
C TYR A 467 26.41 -3.24 -29.95
N VAL A 468 25.99 -2.02 -29.63
CA VAL A 468 26.41 -1.29 -28.43
C VAL A 468 25.17 -0.93 -27.60
N GLU A 469 25.06 -1.53 -26.42
CA GLU A 469 24.13 -1.07 -25.40
C GLU A 469 24.72 0.18 -24.74
N ALA A 470 23.92 1.25 -24.64
CA ALA A 470 24.27 2.43 -23.87
C ALA A 470 23.15 2.75 -22.88
N PHE A 471 23.52 2.99 -21.62
CA PHE A 471 22.57 3.49 -20.64
C PHE A 471 23.22 4.52 -19.71
N VAL A 472 22.39 5.44 -19.24
CA VAL A 472 22.82 6.56 -18.38
C VAL A 472 22.15 6.45 -17.03
N VAL A 473 22.94 6.52 -15.95
CA VAL A 473 22.47 6.61 -14.57
C VAL A 473 22.89 7.95 -13.97
N ARG A 474 22.17 8.40 -12.94
CA ARG A 474 22.31 9.78 -12.45
C ARG A 474 23.65 10.05 -11.76
N SER A 475 24.13 9.09 -10.99
CA SER A 475 25.33 9.22 -10.18
C SER A 475 26.06 7.90 -10.04
N TRP A 476 27.33 7.98 -9.66
CA TRP A 476 28.17 6.82 -9.36
C TRP A 476 27.57 5.96 -8.25
N SER A 477 27.06 6.58 -7.18
CA SER A 477 26.31 5.88 -6.13
C SER A 477 25.08 5.12 -6.65
N GLU A 478 24.32 5.70 -7.59
CA GLU A 478 23.14 5.04 -8.18
C GLU A 478 23.57 3.85 -9.06
N HIS A 479 24.69 3.98 -9.78
CA HIS A 479 25.31 2.89 -10.54
C HIS A 479 25.77 1.74 -9.65
N MET A 480 26.43 2.04 -8.53
CA MET A 480 26.89 1.03 -7.59
C MET A 480 25.74 0.32 -6.89
N GLN A 481 24.64 1.02 -6.59
CA GLN A 481 23.41 0.37 -6.12
C GLN A 481 22.80 -0.54 -7.19
N GLN A 482 22.89 -0.17 -8.47
CA GLN A 482 22.47 -1.03 -9.57
C GLN A 482 23.25 -2.35 -9.56
N HIS A 483 24.58 -2.28 -9.46
CA HIS A 483 25.48 -3.42 -9.37
C HIS A 483 25.20 -4.35 -8.18
N GLN A 484 25.02 -3.78 -6.99
CA GLN A 484 25.10 -4.54 -5.74
C GLN A 484 23.73 -4.92 -5.14
N VAL A 485 22.70 -4.11 -5.38
CA VAL A 485 21.45 -4.16 -4.59
C VAL A 485 20.19 -4.29 -5.44
N ARG A 486 20.18 -3.72 -6.65
CA ARG A 486 18.93 -3.55 -7.41
C ARG A 486 18.66 -4.67 -8.43
N LEU A 487 19.68 -5.42 -8.84
CA LEU A 487 19.57 -6.56 -9.74
C LEU A 487 18.98 -7.78 -9.03
N THR A 488 18.24 -8.59 -9.78
CA THR A 488 17.59 -9.81 -9.28
C THR A 488 18.08 -11.07 -9.99
N ALA A 489 17.91 -12.24 -9.36
CA ALA A 489 18.19 -13.53 -10.00
C ALA A 489 17.45 -13.71 -11.34
N GLN A 490 16.23 -13.17 -11.46
CA GLN A 490 15.52 -13.14 -12.74
C GLN A 490 16.23 -12.30 -13.82
N ASP A 491 16.92 -11.23 -13.44
CA ASP A 491 17.70 -10.41 -14.38
C ASP A 491 18.93 -11.16 -14.85
N GLN A 492 19.58 -11.89 -13.95
CA GLN A 492 20.72 -12.75 -14.27
C GLN A 492 20.37 -13.80 -15.34
N LEU A 493 19.22 -14.48 -15.20
CA LEU A 493 18.76 -15.46 -16.19
C LEU A 493 18.51 -14.86 -17.58
N ARG A 494 18.08 -13.61 -17.64
CA ARG A 494 17.82 -12.92 -18.92
C ARG A 494 19.08 -12.34 -19.51
N GLU A 495 20.01 -11.89 -18.67
CA GLU A 495 21.30 -11.38 -19.12
C GLU A 495 22.24 -12.50 -19.54
N SER A 496 22.17 -13.69 -18.94
CA SER A 496 22.96 -14.84 -19.36
C SER A 496 22.63 -15.29 -20.78
N ALA A 497 21.37 -15.14 -21.22
CA ALA A 497 20.96 -15.39 -22.59
C ALA A 497 21.66 -14.47 -23.62
N VAL A 498 22.06 -13.27 -23.18
CA VAL A 498 22.79 -12.29 -24.02
C VAL A 498 24.30 -12.33 -23.76
N ALA A 499 24.73 -12.89 -22.64
CA ALA A 499 26.14 -13.00 -22.27
C ALA A 499 26.96 -13.78 -23.32
N ARG A 500 26.35 -14.76 -24.00
CA ARG A 500 26.99 -15.51 -25.11
C ARG A 500 27.44 -14.65 -26.29
N TYR A 501 26.90 -13.43 -26.42
CA TYR A 501 27.26 -12.46 -27.45
C TYR A 501 28.19 -11.35 -26.94
N SER A 502 28.57 -11.37 -25.66
CA SER A 502 29.50 -10.38 -25.12
C SER A 502 30.90 -10.66 -25.65
N ALA A 503 31.57 -9.65 -26.19
CA ALA A 503 32.96 -9.80 -26.66
C ALA A 503 33.89 -10.11 -25.47
N ASP A 504 34.75 -11.12 -25.59
CA ASP A 504 35.68 -11.60 -24.54
C ASP A 504 36.91 -10.69 -24.29
N ASP A 505 36.89 -9.44 -24.77
CA ASP A 505 38.05 -8.52 -24.76
C ASP A 505 38.03 -7.56 -23.54
N PRO A 506 39.17 -7.26 -22.88
CA PRO A 506 39.30 -6.15 -21.93
C PRO A 506 38.77 -4.81 -22.50
N GLY A 507 37.54 -4.46 -22.13
CA GLY A 507 36.83 -3.28 -22.67
C GLY A 507 35.37 -3.53 -23.07
N THR A 508 34.84 -4.74 -22.85
CA THR A 508 33.43 -5.07 -23.10
C THR A 508 32.46 -4.12 -22.39
N VAL A 509 32.84 -3.58 -21.22
CA VAL A 509 32.07 -2.60 -20.46
C VAL A 509 32.93 -1.37 -20.19
N THR A 510 32.48 -0.21 -20.64
CA THR A 510 33.12 1.08 -20.38
C THR A 510 32.23 1.93 -19.49
N HIS A 511 32.82 2.52 -18.45
CA HIS A 511 32.16 3.46 -17.54
C HIS A 511 32.69 4.87 -17.80
N LEU A 512 31.79 5.81 -18.07
CA LEU A 512 32.13 7.20 -18.39
C LEU A 512 31.37 8.12 -17.45
N VAL A 513 32.09 8.89 -16.64
CA VAL A 513 31.49 9.93 -15.78
C VAL A 513 31.48 11.24 -16.54
N ALA A 514 30.33 11.90 -16.61
CA ALA A 514 30.19 13.18 -17.29
C ALA A 514 31.02 14.27 -16.59
N VAL A 515 31.74 15.05 -17.38
CA VAL A 515 32.52 16.21 -16.91
C VAL A 515 31.96 17.46 -17.58
N THR A 516 31.75 18.52 -16.79
CA THR A 516 31.30 19.81 -17.33
C THR A 516 32.49 20.56 -17.94
N PRO A 517 32.51 20.81 -19.26
CA PRO A 517 33.56 21.65 -19.84
C PRO A 517 33.42 23.07 -19.27
N ARG A 518 34.55 23.66 -18.85
CA ARG A 518 34.62 25.04 -18.34
C ARG A 518 34.76 26.04 -19.47
#